data_AF-A0A2X2UU33-F1
#
_entry.id   AF-A0A2X2UU33-F1
#
_cell.length_a   1.000
_cell.length_b   1.000
_cell.length_c   1.000
_cell.angle_alpha   90.00
_cell.angle_beta   90.00
_cell.angle_gamma   90.00
#
_symmetry.space_group_name_H-M   'P 1'
#
loop_
_entity.id
_entity.type
_entity.pdbx_description
1 polymer ?
#
loop_
_entity_poly.entity_id
_entity_poly.type
_entity_poly.pdbx_seq_one_letter_code
_entity_poly.pdbx_strand_id
1 'polypeptide(L)'
;MQFLKDLISSMYKHIDTRINSPILGTLSAIFVILYWDKFTLLFWGTGTIDSRVTQFKSFLTGITTSEYLLIAFLILAYLFLLPLVNYLTGLIQGEIEHIRYCSSINQKVKKEKERARLINSKYKAEHESEIAAQEIIEEIAFSNEKIEQQKTLTEDIKERSKASSVIIKAMYEKSQKMKIELETSIKEKTSSRNQTLTRGYEQRERKNEL
;
A
#
# COMPACT_ATOMS: atom_id res chain seq x y z
N MET A 1 66.71 26.91 -13.04
CA MET A 1 65.46 26.11 -13.09
C MET A 1 65.70 24.60 -13.09
N GLN A 2 66.78 24.10 -13.72
CA GLN A 2 67.10 22.67 -13.79
C GLN A 2 67.51 22.08 -12.43
N PHE A 3 68.36 22.79 -11.68
CA PHE A 3 68.76 22.41 -10.31
C PHE A 3 67.58 22.20 -9.35
N LEU A 4 66.59 23.11 -9.35
CA LEU A 4 65.37 22.95 -8.54
C LEU A 4 64.55 21.74 -8.99
N LYS A 5 64.43 21.51 -10.30
CA LYS A 5 63.76 20.31 -10.84
C LYS A 5 64.49 19.03 -10.45
N ASP A 6 65.81 19.01 -10.48
CA ASP A 6 66.62 17.83 -10.14
C ASP A 6 66.60 17.55 -8.63
N LEU A 7 66.62 18.61 -7.81
CA LEU A 7 66.51 18.51 -6.35
C LEU A 7 65.11 18.04 -5.93
N ILE A 8 64.06 18.59 -6.54
CA ILE A 8 62.68 18.13 -6.34
C ILE A 8 62.51 16.69 -6.86
N SER A 9 63.03 16.34 -8.03
CA SER A 9 62.94 14.98 -8.61
C SER A 9 63.69 13.94 -7.76
N SER A 10 64.86 14.30 -7.23
CA SER A 10 65.62 13.50 -6.27
C SER A 10 64.86 13.27 -4.96
N MET A 11 64.18 14.30 -4.44
CA MET A 11 63.33 14.16 -3.26
C MET A 11 62.09 13.31 -3.55
N TYR A 12 61.48 13.45 -4.72
CA TYR A 12 60.26 12.74 -5.13
C TYR A 12 60.46 11.22 -5.25
N LYS A 13 61.62 10.75 -5.74
CA LYS A 13 61.91 9.31 -5.92
C LYS A 13 61.85 8.48 -4.63
N HIS A 14 62.00 9.11 -3.46
CA HIS A 14 61.92 8.47 -2.14
C HIS A 14 60.79 9.01 -1.27
N ILE A 15 59.99 9.91 -1.83
CA ILE A 15 58.87 10.53 -1.13
C ILE A 15 57.69 9.57 -1.05
N ASP A 16 57.42 8.73 -2.07
CA ASP A 16 56.33 7.75 -1.98
C ASP A 16 56.51 6.76 -0.82
N THR A 17 57.74 6.39 -0.46
CA THR A 17 58.00 5.50 0.68
C THR A 17 58.10 6.22 2.03
N ARG A 18 58.45 7.53 2.05
CA ARG A 18 58.54 8.33 3.28
C ARG A 18 57.28 9.12 3.62
N ILE A 19 56.49 9.56 2.64
CA ILE A 19 55.17 10.21 2.81
C ILE A 19 54.12 9.16 3.17
N ASN A 20 54.22 7.93 2.63
CA ASN A 20 53.37 6.82 3.08
C ASN A 20 53.71 6.35 4.50
N SER A 21 54.78 6.85 5.13
CA SER A 21 54.96 6.69 6.57
C SER A 21 54.19 7.81 7.28
N PRO A 22 53.10 7.50 8.01
CA PRO A 22 52.29 8.50 8.68
C PRO A 22 53.10 9.37 9.64
N ILE A 23 54.17 8.81 10.22
CA ILE A 23 55.06 9.44 11.19
C ILE A 23 55.99 10.47 10.52
N LEU A 24 56.65 10.13 9.41
CA LEU A 24 57.53 11.09 8.74
C LEU A 24 56.74 12.22 8.07
N GLY A 25 55.58 11.90 7.49
CA GLY A 25 54.70 12.91 6.91
C GLY A 25 54.20 13.92 7.95
N THR A 26 53.71 13.43 9.09
CA THR A 26 53.26 14.29 10.20
C THR A 26 54.39 15.08 10.83
N LEU A 27 55.55 14.44 11.06
CA LEU A 27 56.72 15.13 11.58
C LEU A 27 57.13 16.28 10.66
N SER A 28 57.20 16.04 9.34
CA SER A 28 57.51 17.10 8.37
C SER A 28 56.46 18.21 8.37
N ALA A 29 55.17 17.87 8.39
CA ALA A 29 54.08 18.86 8.39
C ALA A 29 54.09 19.73 9.66
N ILE A 30 54.17 19.09 10.83
CA ILE A 30 54.21 19.78 12.14
C ILE A 30 55.46 20.65 12.23
N PHE A 31 56.62 20.16 11.77
CA PHE A 31 57.86 20.92 11.77
C PHE A 31 57.78 22.17 10.90
N VAL A 32 57.19 22.05 9.70
CA VAL A 32 56.97 23.20 8.80
C VAL A 32 55.95 24.18 9.36
N ILE A 33 54.88 23.70 10.01
CA ILE A 33 53.86 24.56 10.61
C ILE A 33 54.43 25.36 11.79
N LEU A 34 55.16 24.71 12.70
CA LEU A 34 55.70 25.36 13.90
C LEU A 34 56.80 26.38 13.56
N TYR A 35 57.63 26.09 12.56
CA TYR A 35 58.77 26.92 12.18
C TYR A 35 58.61 27.57 10.81
N TRP A 36 57.37 27.84 10.41
CA TRP A 36 57.05 28.45 9.12
C TRP A 36 57.77 29.78 8.92
N ASP A 37 57.97 30.55 9.99
CA ASP A 37 58.73 31.80 9.98
C ASP A 37 60.21 31.59 9.56
N LYS A 38 60.86 30.51 10.01
CA LYS A 38 62.25 30.19 9.66
C LYS A 38 62.37 29.72 8.21
N PHE A 39 61.41 28.93 7.73
CA PHE A 39 61.35 28.54 6.33
C PHE A 39 61.09 29.74 5.41
N THR A 40 60.16 30.62 5.79
CA THR A 40 59.89 31.84 5.01
C THR A 40 61.08 32.79 5.00
N LEU A 41 61.80 32.95 6.11
CA LEU A 41 63.04 33.73 6.15
C LEU A 41 64.16 33.11 5.28
N LEU A 42 64.24 31.78 5.19
CA LEU A 42 65.21 31.11 4.33
C LEU A 42 64.97 31.43 2.84
N PHE A 43 63.71 31.43 2.40
CA PHE A 43 63.36 31.66 0.99
C PHE A 43 63.19 33.14 0.63
N TRP A 44 62.49 33.90 1.48
CA TRP A 44 62.09 35.30 1.26
C TRP A 44 62.77 36.32 2.18
N GLY A 45 63.65 35.89 3.07
CA GLY A 45 64.38 36.82 3.93
C GLY A 45 65.29 37.77 3.15
N THR A 46 65.53 38.95 3.71
CA THR A 46 66.44 39.96 3.17
C THR A 46 67.90 39.59 3.46
N GLY A 47 68.79 39.72 2.47
CA GLY A 47 70.22 39.42 2.61
C GLY A 47 70.75 38.42 1.58
N THR A 48 72.02 38.04 1.69
CA THR A 48 72.63 37.05 0.80
C THR A 48 72.14 35.63 1.13
N ILE A 49 72.17 34.73 0.15
CA ILE A 49 71.77 33.33 0.33
C ILE A 49 72.59 32.68 1.45
N ASP A 50 73.90 32.90 1.48
CA ASP A 50 74.78 32.30 2.48
C ASP A 50 74.47 32.76 3.91
N SER A 51 74.10 34.03 4.08
CA SER A 51 73.68 34.54 5.39
C SER A 51 72.40 33.87 5.88
N ARG A 52 71.41 33.71 5.00
CA ARG A 52 70.13 33.05 5.31
C ARG A 52 70.31 31.57 5.64
N VAL A 53 71.14 30.87 4.87
CA VAL A 53 71.47 29.45 5.12
C VAL A 53 72.20 29.30 6.45
N THR A 54 73.13 30.19 6.78
CA THR A 54 73.86 30.15 8.05
C THR A 54 72.94 30.39 9.24
N GLN A 55 72.04 31.37 9.15
CA GLN A 55 71.02 31.62 10.19
C GLN A 55 70.08 30.43 10.36
N PHE A 56 69.61 29.84 9.26
CA PHE A 56 68.74 28.66 9.31
C PHE A 56 69.45 27.44 9.90
N LYS A 57 70.73 27.24 9.58
CA LYS A 57 71.56 26.18 10.18
C LYS A 57 71.73 26.39 11.69
N SER A 58 72.00 27.63 12.11
CA SER A 58 72.10 27.99 13.53
C SER A 58 70.78 27.72 14.28
N PHE A 59 69.64 28.00 13.64
CA PHE A 59 68.33 27.67 14.18
C PHE A 59 68.15 26.16 14.35
N LEU A 60 68.46 25.35 13.32
CA LEU A 60 68.33 23.89 13.39
C LEU A 60 69.18 23.28 14.52
N THR A 61 70.36 23.82 14.76
CA THR A 61 71.24 23.38 15.86
C THR A 61 70.83 23.93 17.24
N GLY A 62 69.99 24.96 17.26
CA GLY A 62 69.53 25.63 18.48
C GLY A 62 68.20 25.10 19.02
N ILE A 63 67.59 24.09 18.39
CA ILE A 63 66.34 23.48 18.84
C ILE A 63 66.56 22.83 20.21
N THR A 64 65.77 23.27 21.17
CA THR A 64 65.85 22.83 22.57
C THR A 64 65.14 21.48 22.77
N THR A 65 65.50 20.77 23.85
CA THR A 65 64.85 19.50 24.22
C THR A 65 63.34 19.66 24.44
N SER A 66 62.89 20.81 24.98
CA SER A 66 61.47 21.11 25.16
C SER A 66 60.70 21.21 23.84
N GLU A 67 61.32 21.74 22.80
CA GLU A 67 60.71 21.83 21.48
C GLU A 67 60.58 20.46 20.82
N TYR A 68 61.59 19.60 20.98
CA TYR A 68 61.49 18.20 20.53
C TYR A 68 60.35 17.45 21.23
N LEU A 69 60.17 17.67 22.55
CA LEU A 69 59.05 17.10 23.29
C LEU A 69 57.69 17.62 22.80
N LEU A 70 57.60 18.91 22.48
CA LEU A 70 56.39 19.50 21.91
C LEU A 70 56.04 18.88 20.54
N ILE A 71 57.04 18.73 19.66
CA ILE A 71 56.86 18.09 18.34
C ILE A 71 56.40 16.64 18.52
N ALA A 72 57.05 15.88 19.41
CA ALA A 72 56.67 14.50 19.69
C ALA A 72 55.24 14.40 20.25
N PHE A 73 54.84 15.30 21.16
CA PHE A 73 53.48 15.37 21.68
C PHE A 73 52.46 15.67 20.59
N LEU A 74 52.75 16.62 19.69
CA LEU A 74 51.84 16.97 18.59
C LEU A 74 51.70 15.84 17.56
N ILE A 75 52.79 15.11 17.27
CA ILE A 75 52.74 13.92 16.41
C ILE A 75 51.85 12.85 17.05
N LEU A 76 52.02 12.60 18.35
CA LEU A 76 51.21 11.63 19.07
C LEU A 76 49.74 12.07 19.10
N ALA A 77 49.48 13.34 19.42
CA ALA A 77 48.15 13.93 19.42
C ALA A 77 47.48 13.78 18.06
N TYR A 78 48.19 14.07 16.96
CA TYR A 78 47.69 13.86 15.60
C TYR A 78 47.35 12.40 15.31
N LEU A 79 48.23 11.47 15.71
CA LEU A 79 48.03 10.04 15.50
C LEU A 79 46.76 9.51 16.19
N PHE A 80 46.39 10.11 17.33
CA PHE A 80 45.15 9.81 18.05
C PHE A 80 43.94 10.61 17.56
N LEU A 81 44.13 11.86 17.10
CA LEU A 81 43.06 12.70 16.58
C LEU A 81 42.50 12.14 15.27
N LEU A 82 43.37 11.64 14.38
CA LEU A 82 42.97 11.23 13.05
C LEU A 82 41.96 10.04 13.06
N PRO A 83 42.19 8.96 13.83
CA PRO A 83 41.17 7.92 14.03
C PRO A 83 39.86 8.44 14.61
N LEU A 84 39.92 9.38 15.54
CA LEU A 84 38.74 9.96 16.19
C LEU A 84 37.92 10.82 15.23
N VAL A 85 38.58 11.66 14.45
CA VAL A 85 37.96 12.46 13.38
C VAL A 85 37.36 11.54 12.31
N ASN A 86 38.07 10.49 11.92
CA ASN A 86 37.56 9.52 10.95
C ASN A 86 36.31 8.78 11.48
N TYR A 87 36.32 8.39 12.75
CA TYR A 87 35.17 7.77 13.41
C TYR A 87 33.97 8.72 13.46
N LEU A 88 34.17 9.98 13.88
CA LEU A 88 33.11 11.00 13.89
C LEU A 88 32.56 11.27 12.50
N THR A 89 33.43 11.33 11.49
CA THR A 89 33.03 11.50 10.09
C THR A 89 32.19 10.32 9.63
N GLY A 90 32.56 9.09 9.99
CA GLY A 90 31.79 7.89 9.70
C GLY A 90 30.40 7.89 10.34
N LEU A 91 30.26 8.37 11.58
CA LEU A 91 28.95 8.52 12.24
C LEU A 91 28.06 9.53 11.50
N ILE A 92 28.61 10.70 11.17
CA ILE A 92 27.87 11.74 10.46
C ILE A 92 27.46 11.26 9.07
N GLN A 93 28.37 10.60 8.34
CA GLN A 93 28.08 10.04 7.02
C GLN A 93 27.04 8.93 7.08
N GLY A 94 27.09 8.05 8.09
CA GLY A 94 26.10 6.99 8.28
C GLY A 94 24.68 7.53 8.44
N GLU A 95 24.52 8.59 9.24
CA GLU A 95 23.21 9.22 9.44
C GLU A 95 22.70 9.91 8.15
N ILE A 96 23.59 10.60 7.44
CA ILE A 96 23.25 11.23 6.16
C ILE A 96 22.84 10.18 5.12
N GLU A 97 23.57 9.07 5.03
CA GLU A 97 23.28 7.99 4.08
C GLU A 97 21.93 7.33 4.40
N HIS A 98 21.62 7.12 5.69
CA HIS A 98 20.33 6.60 6.12
C HIS A 98 19.17 7.53 5.74
N ILE A 99 19.30 8.84 5.99
CA ILE A 99 18.29 9.84 5.58
C ILE A 99 18.12 9.83 4.05
N ARG A 100 19.23 9.77 3.31
CA ARG A 100 19.22 9.72 1.84
C ARG A 100 18.53 8.46 1.32
N TYR A 101 18.81 7.32 1.94
CA TYR A 101 18.18 6.05 1.61
C TYR A 101 16.66 6.11 1.82
N CYS A 102 16.21 6.54 3.01
CA CYS A 102 14.78 6.69 3.31
C CYS A 102 14.07 7.66 2.35
N SER A 103 14.71 8.78 2.01
CA SER A 103 14.19 9.74 1.03
C SER A 103 14.04 9.11 -0.37
N SER A 104 15.05 8.37 -0.82
CA SER A 104 15.05 7.66 -2.11
C SER A 104 13.94 6.60 -2.20
N ILE A 105 13.76 5.82 -1.13
CA ILE A 105 12.67 4.82 -1.06
C ILE A 105 11.31 5.51 -1.10
N ASN A 106 11.10 6.57 -0.31
CA ASN A 106 9.84 7.33 -0.33
C ASN A 106 9.54 7.91 -1.71
N GLN A 107 10.56 8.41 -2.42
CA GLN A 107 10.38 8.92 -3.78
C GLN A 107 9.99 7.81 -4.76
N LYS A 108 10.60 6.62 -4.66
CA LYS A 108 10.23 5.46 -5.49
C LYS A 108 8.80 5.00 -5.21
N VAL A 109 8.41 4.91 -3.94
CA VAL A 109 7.04 4.54 -3.55
C VAL A 109 6.03 5.55 -4.08
N LYS A 110 6.30 6.85 -3.96
CA LYS A 110 5.43 7.90 -4.50
C LYS A 110 5.28 7.79 -6.02
N LYS A 111 6.39 7.56 -6.74
CA LYS A 111 6.39 7.41 -8.20
C LYS A 111 5.55 6.21 -8.64
N GLU A 112 5.64 5.09 -7.93
CA GLU A 112 4.90 3.88 -8.29
C GLU A 112 3.41 3.99 -7.95
N LYS A 113 3.06 4.72 -6.89
CA LYS A 113 1.68 5.08 -6.59
C LYS A 113 1.06 5.97 -7.69
N GLU A 114 1.80 6.96 -8.18
CA GLU A 114 1.35 7.80 -9.29
C GLU A 114 1.25 7.01 -10.60
N ARG A 115 2.17 6.07 -10.88
CA ARG A 115 2.04 5.15 -12.01
C ARG A 115 0.80 4.28 -11.92
N ALA A 116 0.52 3.71 -10.75
CA ALA A 116 -0.68 2.90 -10.54
C ALA A 116 -1.97 3.72 -10.77
N ARG A 117 -1.99 4.99 -10.32
CA ARG A 117 -3.10 5.92 -10.59
C ARG A 117 -3.27 6.17 -12.09
N LEU A 118 -2.18 6.44 -12.80
CA LEU A 118 -2.19 6.68 -14.25
C LEU A 118 -2.64 5.44 -15.05
N ILE A 119 -2.20 4.24 -14.65
CA ILE A 119 -2.63 2.99 -15.29
C ILE A 119 -4.12 2.79 -15.07
N ASN A 120 -4.61 2.97 -13.83
CA ASN A 120 -6.03 2.82 -13.52
C ASN A 120 -6.89 3.84 -14.27
N SER A 121 -6.45 5.11 -14.35
CA SER A 121 -7.18 6.11 -15.12
C SER A 121 -7.18 5.83 -16.62
N LYS A 122 -6.06 5.33 -17.17
CA LYS A 122 -5.99 4.91 -18.58
C LYS A 122 -6.89 3.71 -18.85
N TYR A 123 -6.85 2.69 -17.99
CA TYR A 123 -7.73 1.52 -18.09
C TYR A 123 -9.21 1.93 -18.08
N LYS A 124 -9.60 2.83 -17.17
CA LYS A 124 -10.96 3.38 -17.12
C LYS A 124 -11.35 4.16 -18.36
N ALA A 125 -10.43 4.97 -18.92
CA ALA A 125 -10.70 5.76 -20.11
C ALA A 125 -10.75 4.92 -21.39
N GLU A 126 -9.89 3.90 -21.50
CA GLU A 126 -9.81 3.02 -22.66
C GLU A 126 -10.98 2.02 -22.71
N HIS A 127 -11.37 1.51 -21.54
CA HIS A 127 -12.50 0.59 -21.40
C HIS A 127 -13.78 1.28 -20.98
N GLU A 128 -13.92 2.60 -21.11
CA GLU A 128 -15.14 3.32 -20.71
C GLU A 128 -16.37 2.77 -21.45
N SER A 129 -16.25 2.50 -22.75
CA SER A 129 -17.31 1.88 -23.55
C SER A 129 -17.55 0.41 -23.22
N GLU A 130 -16.50 -0.33 -22.83
CA GLU A 130 -16.60 -1.76 -22.50
C GLU A 130 -17.21 -1.96 -21.11
N ILE A 131 -16.79 -1.14 -20.13
CA ILE A 131 -17.38 -1.07 -18.79
C ILE A 131 -18.84 -0.64 -18.89
N ALA A 132 -19.16 0.39 -19.68
CA ALA A 132 -20.54 0.81 -19.90
C ALA A 132 -21.37 -0.28 -20.60
N ALA A 133 -20.80 -0.99 -21.58
CA ALA A 133 -21.47 -2.13 -22.21
C ALA A 133 -21.71 -3.27 -21.20
N GLN A 134 -20.77 -3.53 -20.29
CA GLN A 134 -20.87 -4.57 -19.28
C GLN A 134 -21.93 -4.22 -18.21
N GLU A 135 -22.00 -2.96 -17.79
CA GLU A 135 -23.06 -2.46 -16.90
C GLU A 135 -24.45 -2.59 -17.57
N ILE A 136 -24.56 -2.25 -18.86
CA ILE A 136 -25.82 -2.43 -19.62
C ILE A 136 -26.18 -3.91 -19.72
N ILE A 137 -25.21 -4.81 -19.95
CA ILE A 137 -25.44 -6.25 -20.00
C ILE A 137 -25.89 -6.79 -18.64
N GLU A 138 -25.26 -6.36 -17.54
CA GLU A 138 -25.69 -6.73 -16.19
C GLU A 138 -27.10 -6.21 -15.86
N GLU A 139 -27.42 -4.98 -16.26
CA GLU A 139 -28.76 -4.41 -16.07
C GLU A 139 -29.83 -5.16 -16.90
N ILE A 140 -29.51 -5.53 -18.15
CA ILE A 140 -30.38 -6.37 -18.98
C ILE A 140 -30.56 -7.75 -18.36
N ALA A 141 -29.50 -8.38 -17.85
CA ALA A 141 -29.56 -9.68 -17.19
C ALA A 141 -30.44 -9.64 -15.93
N PHE A 142 -30.26 -8.62 -15.09
CA PHE A 142 -31.07 -8.41 -13.89
C PHE A 142 -32.55 -8.14 -14.22
N SER A 143 -32.82 -7.34 -15.25
CA SER A 143 -34.18 -7.08 -15.73
C SER A 143 -34.85 -8.36 -16.26
N ASN A 144 -34.12 -9.18 -17.02
CA ASN A 144 -34.62 -10.46 -17.52
C ASN A 144 -34.93 -11.46 -16.41
N GLU A 145 -34.07 -11.54 -15.38
CA GLU A 145 -34.34 -12.38 -14.21
C GLU A 145 -35.65 -11.96 -13.52
N LYS A 146 -35.86 -10.64 -13.36
CA LYS A 146 -37.10 -10.11 -12.77
C LYS A 146 -38.33 -10.40 -13.62
N ILE A 147 -38.21 -10.33 -14.95
CA ILE A 147 -39.30 -10.70 -15.88
C ILE A 147 -39.62 -12.19 -15.76
N GLU A 148 -38.59 -13.05 -15.65
CA GLU A 148 -38.78 -14.48 -15.49
C GLU A 148 -39.47 -14.82 -14.16
N GLN A 149 -39.07 -14.18 -13.06
CA GLN A 149 -39.76 -14.29 -11.77
C GLN A 149 -41.23 -13.83 -11.83
N GLN A 150 -41.53 -12.76 -12.58
CA GLN A 150 -42.93 -12.33 -12.75
C GLN A 150 -43.74 -13.30 -13.61
N LYS A 151 -43.10 -13.91 -14.62
CA LYS A 151 -43.76 -14.90 -15.48
C LYS A 151 -44.12 -16.15 -14.70
N THR A 152 -43.21 -16.68 -13.89
CA THR A 152 -43.49 -17.85 -13.03
C THR A 152 -44.60 -17.56 -12.03
N LEU A 153 -44.57 -16.39 -11.38
CA LEU A 153 -45.67 -15.96 -10.49
C LEU A 153 -47.01 -15.86 -11.22
N THR A 154 -47.01 -15.37 -12.46
CA THR A 154 -48.24 -15.26 -13.27
C THR A 154 -48.76 -16.64 -13.69
N GLU A 155 -47.87 -17.56 -14.04
CA GLU A 155 -48.21 -18.95 -14.35
C GLU A 155 -48.78 -19.68 -13.12
N ASP A 156 -48.17 -19.51 -11.95
CA ASP A 156 -48.66 -20.05 -10.67
C ASP A 156 -50.05 -19.50 -10.32
N ILE A 157 -50.26 -18.19 -10.48
CA ILE A 157 -51.58 -17.57 -10.26
C ILE A 157 -52.61 -18.12 -11.25
N LYS A 158 -52.22 -18.29 -12.53
CA LYS A 158 -53.09 -18.86 -13.56
C LYS A 158 -53.43 -20.33 -13.27
N GLU A 159 -52.50 -21.12 -12.78
CA GLU A 159 -52.75 -22.51 -12.42
C GLU A 159 -53.64 -22.61 -11.17
N ARG A 160 -53.36 -21.81 -10.14
CA ARG A 160 -54.21 -21.70 -8.95
C ARG A 160 -55.62 -21.25 -9.29
N SER A 161 -55.78 -20.24 -10.16
CA SER A 161 -57.10 -19.77 -10.59
C SER A 161 -57.87 -20.84 -11.39
N LYS A 162 -57.19 -21.61 -12.25
CA LYS A 162 -57.79 -22.78 -12.92
C LYS A 162 -58.23 -23.83 -11.91
N ALA A 163 -57.39 -24.20 -10.96
CA ALA A 163 -57.72 -25.15 -9.90
C ALA A 163 -58.93 -24.66 -9.06
N SER A 164 -58.92 -23.39 -8.64
CA SER A 164 -60.05 -22.77 -7.94
C SER A 164 -61.33 -22.78 -8.78
N SER A 165 -61.25 -22.50 -10.09
CA SER A 165 -62.43 -22.54 -10.96
C SER A 165 -63.04 -23.95 -11.09
N VAL A 166 -62.20 -24.99 -11.11
CA VAL A 166 -62.66 -26.39 -11.13
C VAL A 166 -63.34 -26.74 -9.80
N ILE A 167 -62.75 -26.32 -8.68
CA ILE A 167 -63.34 -26.53 -7.33
C ILE A 167 -64.69 -25.80 -7.22
N ILE A 168 -64.78 -24.56 -7.69
CA ILE A 168 -66.02 -23.77 -7.67
C ILE A 168 -67.10 -24.46 -8.51
N LYS A 169 -66.77 -24.96 -9.71
CA LYS A 169 -67.71 -25.72 -10.55
C LYS A 169 -68.18 -26.99 -9.87
N ALA A 170 -67.27 -27.77 -9.29
CA ALA A 170 -67.62 -29.00 -8.57
C ALA A 170 -68.51 -28.73 -7.34
N MET A 171 -68.24 -27.66 -6.58
CA MET A 171 -69.09 -27.23 -5.47
C MET A 171 -70.47 -26.78 -5.94
N TYR A 172 -70.54 -26.04 -7.06
CA TYR A 172 -71.79 -25.59 -7.64
C TYR A 172 -72.65 -26.78 -8.12
N GLU A 173 -72.05 -27.75 -8.82
CA GLU A 173 -72.73 -28.98 -9.24
C GLU A 173 -73.21 -29.80 -8.04
N LYS A 174 -72.39 -29.93 -7.00
CA LYS A 174 -72.77 -30.61 -5.75
C LYS A 174 -73.93 -29.91 -5.06
N SER A 175 -73.92 -28.57 -5.01
CA SER A 175 -75.01 -27.77 -4.45
C SER A 175 -76.31 -27.95 -5.24
N GLN A 176 -76.24 -27.96 -6.58
CA GLN A 176 -77.39 -28.20 -7.44
C GLN A 176 -77.97 -29.61 -7.22
N LYS A 177 -77.13 -30.65 -7.17
CA LYS A 177 -77.57 -32.02 -6.85
C LYS A 177 -78.24 -32.11 -5.48
N MET A 178 -77.66 -31.47 -4.46
CA MET A 178 -78.21 -31.43 -3.10
C MET A 178 -79.54 -30.67 -3.03
N LYS A 179 -79.72 -29.60 -3.81
CA LYS A 179 -81.02 -28.90 -3.93
C LYS A 179 -82.08 -29.81 -4.54
N ILE A 180 -81.76 -30.50 -5.63
CA ILE A 180 -82.68 -31.44 -6.28
C ILE A 180 -83.04 -32.57 -5.33
N GLU A 181 -82.06 -33.15 -4.63
CA GLU A 181 -82.28 -34.21 -3.63
C GLU A 181 -83.18 -33.71 -2.49
N LEU A 182 -82.92 -32.53 -1.94
CA LEU A 182 -83.75 -31.92 -0.90
C LEU A 182 -85.19 -31.68 -1.38
N GLU A 183 -85.38 -31.17 -2.59
CA GLU A 183 -86.70 -30.97 -3.20
C GLU A 183 -87.44 -32.31 -3.39
N THR A 184 -86.75 -33.36 -3.81
CA THR A 184 -87.33 -34.71 -3.93
C THR A 184 -87.74 -35.28 -2.57
N SER A 185 -86.88 -35.17 -1.55
CA SER A 185 -87.20 -35.63 -0.20
C SER A 185 -88.34 -34.84 0.44
N ILE A 186 -88.43 -33.52 0.19
CA ILE A 186 -89.57 -32.70 0.65
C ILE A 186 -90.84 -33.17 -0.05
N LYS A 187 -90.81 -33.40 -1.36
CA LYS A 187 -91.95 -33.87 -2.14
C LYS A 187 -92.44 -35.24 -1.68
N GLU A 188 -91.52 -36.19 -1.46
CA GLU A 188 -91.82 -37.51 -0.89
C GLU A 188 -92.44 -37.38 0.49
N LYS A 189 -91.85 -36.58 1.39
CA LYS A 189 -92.36 -36.37 2.74
C LYS A 189 -93.75 -35.72 2.76
N THR A 190 -94.01 -34.77 1.86
CA THR A 190 -95.35 -34.18 1.68
C THR A 190 -96.36 -35.19 1.12
N SER A 191 -95.95 -36.04 0.17
CA SER A 191 -96.82 -37.09 -0.38
C SER A 191 -97.14 -38.16 0.68
N SER A 192 -96.15 -38.61 1.46
CA SER A 192 -96.37 -39.57 2.56
C SER A 192 -97.25 -38.96 3.67
N ARG A 193 -97.04 -37.69 4.01
CA ARG A 193 -97.88 -36.97 4.98
C ARG A 193 -99.32 -36.83 4.48
N ASN A 194 -99.51 -36.49 3.20
CA ASN A 194 -100.83 -36.42 2.59
C ASN A 194 -101.52 -37.79 2.56
N GLN A 195 -100.82 -38.87 2.17
CA GLN A 195 -101.37 -40.24 2.24
C GLN A 195 -101.74 -40.66 3.67
N THR A 196 -100.94 -40.27 4.68
CA THR A 196 -101.25 -40.55 6.09
C THR A 196 -102.47 -39.76 6.56
N LEU A 197 -102.61 -38.50 6.13
CA LEU A 197 -103.80 -37.69 6.38
C LEU A 197 -105.02 -38.32 5.73
N THR A 198 -104.97 -38.72 4.45
CA THR A 198 -106.08 -39.39 3.74
C THR A 198 -106.50 -40.69 4.44
N ARG A 199 -105.54 -41.54 4.85
CA ARG A 199 -105.85 -42.74 5.65
C ARG A 199 -106.43 -42.41 7.03
N GLY A 200 -106.00 -41.32 7.65
CA GLY A 200 -106.56 -40.83 8.91
C GLY A 200 -107.99 -40.30 8.77
N TYR A 201 -108.31 -39.65 7.65
CA TYR A 201 -109.69 -39.26 7.31
C TYR A 201 -110.56 -40.49 7.03
N GLU A 202 -110.08 -41.47 6.24
CA GLU A 202 -110.79 -42.73 5.95
C GLU A 202 -111.02 -43.63 7.19
N GLN A 203 -110.18 -43.52 8.21
CA GLN A 203 -110.40 -44.20 9.50
C GLN A 203 -111.36 -43.44 10.43
N ARG A 204 -111.44 -42.11 10.31
CA ARG A 204 -112.42 -41.30 11.06
C ARG A 204 -113.83 -41.43 10.48
N GLU A 205 -113.96 -41.50 9.16
CA GLU A 205 -115.26 -41.75 8.52
C GLU A 205 -115.80 -43.14 8.89
N ARG A 206 -114.95 -44.19 8.85
CA ARG A 206 -115.34 -45.54 9.30
C ARG A 206 -115.68 -45.68 10.78
N LYS A 207 -115.27 -44.74 11.64
CA LYS A 207 -115.63 -44.72 13.07
C LYS A 207 -116.89 -43.92 13.38
N ASN A 208 -117.34 -43.07 12.46
CA ASN A 208 -118.59 -42.32 12.60
C ASN A 208 -119.80 -43.05 11.96
N GLU A 209 -119.56 -44.18 11.29
CA GLU A 209 -120.57 -45.04 10.65
C GLU A 209 -120.93 -46.31 11.46
N LEU A 210 -120.48 -46.42 12.72
CA LEU A 210 -120.76 -47.50 13.68
C LEU A 210 -121.34 -46.94 14.97
#